data_AF-A0A4Y8WER8-F1
#
_entry.id   AF-A0A4Y8WER8-F1
#
_cell.length_a   1.000
_cell.length_b   1.000
_cell.length_c   1.000
_cell.angle_alpha   90.00
_cell.angle_beta   90.00
_cell.angle_gamma   90.00
#
_symmetry.space_group_name_H-M   'P 1'
#
loop_
_entity.id
_entity.type
_entity.pdbx_description
1 polymer ?
#
loop_
_entity_poly.entity_id
_entity_poly.type
_entity_poly.pdbx_seq_one_letter_code
_entity_poly.pdbx_strand_id
1 'polypeptide(L)'
;MSKQEKQSRAVQQFYTLLDKDTQDNLTQEQKEAIEQALNTVSLVNRQPVDIRKSFPFFGKRYFFVFLAGKDRRRLPRDKFSLSEYLVLVMVVLLILSMASLSVLALYLLKSAVGIDIFQDFSFGIWDWFKSL
;
A
#
# COMPACT_ATOMS: atom_id res chain seq x y z
N MET A 1 25.50 4.16 -41.12
CA MET A 1 26.07 3.26 -40.08
C MET A 1 24.93 2.56 -39.37
N SER A 2 24.76 1.28 -39.63
CA SER A 2 23.65 0.45 -39.12
C SER A 2 23.75 0.35 -37.59
N LYS A 3 22.70 0.81 -36.91
CA LYS A 3 22.55 0.67 -35.47
C LYS A 3 22.30 -0.82 -35.22
N GLN A 4 23.31 -1.56 -34.78
CA GLN A 4 23.12 -2.91 -34.25
C GLN A 4 22.17 -2.80 -33.04
N GLU A 5 20.87 -2.92 -33.30
CA GLU A 5 19.88 -3.07 -32.27
C GLU A 5 20.17 -4.38 -31.57
N LYS A 6 20.71 -4.27 -30.35
CA LYS A 6 20.98 -5.38 -29.47
C LYS A 6 19.68 -6.17 -29.32
N GLN A 7 19.56 -7.29 -30.04
CA GLN A 7 18.36 -8.12 -30.07
C GLN A 7 17.86 -8.34 -28.64
N SER A 8 16.56 -8.12 -28.41
CA SER A 8 16.01 -8.29 -27.08
C SER A 8 16.17 -9.75 -26.63
N ARG A 9 16.40 -9.98 -25.34
CA ARG A 9 16.50 -11.34 -24.78
C ARG A 9 15.27 -12.20 -25.12
N ALA A 10 14.10 -11.56 -25.25
CA ALA A 10 12.85 -12.22 -25.62
C ALA A 10 12.91 -12.77 -27.06
N VAL A 11 13.44 -12.01 -28.02
CA VAL A 11 13.62 -12.46 -29.41
C VAL A 11 14.58 -13.64 -29.49
N GLN A 12 15.70 -13.58 -28.77
CA GLN A 12 16.68 -14.67 -28.75
C GLN A 12 16.11 -15.96 -28.15
N GLN A 13 15.37 -15.85 -27.04
CA GLN A 13 14.70 -17.01 -26.43
C GLN A 13 13.63 -17.59 -27.35
N PHE A 14 12.86 -16.75 -28.04
CA PHE A 14 11.83 -17.20 -28.98
C PHE A 14 12.43 -18.07 -30.10
N TYR A 15 13.48 -17.60 -30.78
CA TYR A 15 14.16 -18.40 -31.81
C TYR A 15 14.97 -19.57 -31.26
N THR A 16 15.29 -19.63 -29.97
CA THR A 16 15.89 -20.84 -29.39
C THR A 16 14.86 -21.94 -29.17
N LEU A 17 13.60 -21.56 -28.89
CA LEU A 17 12.50 -22.48 -28.61
C LEU A 17 11.74 -22.91 -29.87
N LEU A 18 11.76 -22.08 -30.92
CA LEU A 18 11.06 -22.37 -32.17
C LEU A 18 11.76 -23.51 -32.93
N ASP A 19 10.98 -24.42 -33.50
CA ASP A 19 11.51 -25.52 -34.30
C ASP A 19 12.28 -25.02 -35.55
N LYS A 20 13.32 -25.73 -35.96
CA LYS A 20 14.21 -25.32 -37.05
C LYS A 20 13.52 -25.32 -38.42
N ASP A 21 12.69 -26.32 -38.70
CA ASP A 21 11.96 -26.39 -39.97
C ASP A 21 10.99 -25.21 -40.07
N THR A 22 10.40 -24.82 -38.95
CA THR A 22 9.53 -23.63 -38.92
C THR A 22 10.32 -22.34 -39.12
N GLN A 23 11.51 -22.20 -38.52
CA GLN A 23 12.37 -21.01 -38.66
C GLN A 23 12.83 -20.76 -40.09
N ASP A 24 13.16 -21.82 -40.80
CA ASP A 24 13.67 -21.76 -42.18
C ASP A 24 12.55 -21.43 -43.18
N ASN A 25 11.31 -21.79 -42.85
CA ASN A 25 10.12 -21.46 -43.65
C ASN A 25 9.56 -20.04 -43.39
N LEU A 26 10.03 -19.33 -42.37
CA LEU A 26 9.58 -17.97 -42.09
C LEU A 26 10.18 -16.97 -43.09
N THR A 27 9.33 -16.15 -43.72
CA THR A 27 9.78 -15.08 -44.59
C THR A 27 10.38 -13.92 -43.79
N GLN A 28 11.18 -13.09 -44.45
CA GLN A 28 11.83 -11.94 -43.81
C GLN A 28 10.83 -10.97 -43.19
N GLU A 29 9.72 -10.68 -43.89
CA GLU A 29 8.65 -9.81 -43.41
C GLU A 29 7.96 -10.40 -42.15
N GLN A 30 7.77 -11.72 -42.10
CA GLN A 30 7.21 -12.39 -40.93
C GLN A 30 8.15 -12.31 -39.72
N LYS A 31 9.46 -12.49 -39.94
CA LYS A 31 10.48 -12.37 -38.89
C LYS A 31 10.47 -10.96 -38.29
N GLU A 32 10.43 -9.93 -39.13
CA GLU A 32 10.40 -8.53 -38.68
C GLU A 32 9.13 -8.21 -37.88
N ALA A 33 7.95 -8.67 -38.33
CA ALA A 33 6.70 -8.48 -37.61
C ALA A 33 6.72 -9.17 -36.22
N ILE A 34 7.26 -10.39 -36.15
CA ILE A 34 7.42 -11.14 -34.91
C ILE A 34 8.36 -10.43 -33.94
N GLU A 35 9.51 -9.95 -34.42
CA GLU A 35 10.48 -9.23 -33.61
C GLU A 35 9.91 -7.93 -33.04
N GLN A 36 9.17 -7.16 -33.85
CA GLN A 36 8.48 -5.94 -33.40
C GLN A 36 7.43 -6.25 -32.32
N ALA A 37 6.64 -7.30 -32.50
CA ALA A 37 5.64 -7.72 -31.52
C ALA A 37 6.30 -8.17 -30.20
N LEU A 38 7.33 -9.01 -30.26
CA LEU A 38 8.10 -9.48 -29.10
C LEU A 38 8.79 -8.33 -28.36
N ASN A 39 9.39 -7.39 -29.07
CA ASN A 39 10.03 -6.22 -28.48
C ASN A 39 9.00 -5.36 -27.73
N THR A 40 7.83 -5.13 -28.32
CA THR A 40 6.73 -4.37 -27.69
C THR A 40 6.21 -5.05 -26.43
N VAL A 41 5.94 -6.37 -26.49
CA VAL A 41 5.47 -7.14 -25.34
C VAL A 41 6.54 -7.21 -24.24
N SER A 42 7.81 -7.43 -24.58
CA SER A 42 8.90 -7.53 -23.60
C SER A 42 9.15 -6.22 -22.86
N LEU A 43 8.95 -5.06 -23.50
CA LEU A 43 9.05 -3.74 -22.88
C LEU A 43 7.90 -3.49 -21.89
N VAL A 44 6.69 -3.95 -22.23
CA VAL A 44 5.49 -3.85 -21.38
C VAL A 44 5.57 -4.82 -20.20
N ASN A 45 6.11 -6.02 -20.42
CA ASN A 45 6.16 -7.10 -19.44
C ASN A 45 7.43 -7.12 -18.58
N ARG A 46 8.18 -6.00 -18.52
CA ARG A 46 9.23 -5.79 -17.52
C ARG A 46 8.61 -5.67 -16.13
N GLN A 47 8.18 -6.80 -15.61
CA GLN A 47 7.62 -6.90 -14.27
C GLN A 47 8.75 -6.73 -13.26
N PRO A 48 8.58 -5.83 -12.30
CA PRO A 48 9.60 -5.57 -11.32
C PRO A 48 9.47 -6.65 -10.23
N VAL A 49 10.56 -7.41 -10.05
CA VAL A 49 10.82 -8.37 -8.97
C VAL A 49 9.63 -9.21 -8.50
N ASP A 50 9.49 -10.44 -9.02
CA ASP A 50 8.60 -11.48 -8.48
C ASP A 50 9.45 -12.53 -7.73
N ILE A 51 9.43 -12.47 -6.39
CA ILE A 51 10.08 -13.46 -5.53
C ILE A 51 8.98 -14.31 -4.90
N ARG A 52 8.95 -15.59 -5.26
CA ARG A 52 8.09 -16.59 -4.61
C ARG A 52 8.98 -17.62 -3.96
N LYS A 53 8.94 -17.68 -2.63
CA LYS A 53 9.62 -18.72 -1.86
C LYS A 53 8.62 -19.50 -1.04
N SER A 54 8.73 -20.81 -1.11
CA SER A 54 8.02 -21.73 -0.22
C SER A 54 9.02 -22.19 0.83
N PHE A 55 8.64 -22.20 2.11
CA PHE A 55 9.45 -22.80 3.16
C PHE A 55 8.59 -23.70 4.05
N PRO A 56 9.12 -24.88 4.44
CA PRO A 56 8.45 -25.75 5.39
C PRO A 56 8.63 -25.21 6.81
N PHE A 57 7.55 -25.10 7.58
CA PHE A 57 7.59 -24.75 9.00
C PHE A 57 6.53 -25.55 9.76
N PHE A 58 6.92 -26.24 10.85
CA PHE A 58 6.03 -27.05 11.70
C PHE A 58 5.12 -28.04 10.92
N GLY A 59 5.68 -28.77 9.95
CA GLY A 59 4.94 -29.79 9.19
C GLY A 59 3.93 -29.23 8.18
N LYS A 60 3.86 -27.90 8.03
CA LYS A 60 3.05 -27.20 7.03
C LYS A 60 3.94 -26.41 6.08
N ARG A 61 3.48 -26.18 4.86
CA ARG A 61 4.19 -25.38 3.86
C ARG A 61 3.63 -23.98 3.87
N TYR A 62 4.49 -23.00 4.10
CA TYR A 62 4.14 -21.59 4.03
C TYR A 62 4.77 -20.99 2.77
N PHE A 63 4.10 -20.02 2.18
CA PHE A 63 4.57 -19.31 1.00
C PHE A 63 4.80 -17.83 1.33
N PHE A 64 5.90 -17.31 0.85
CA PHE A 64 6.25 -15.91 0.84
C PHE A 64 6.25 -15.44 -0.60
N VAL A 65 5.41 -14.45 -0.90
CA VAL A 65 5.29 -13.86 -2.23
C VAL A 65 5.58 -12.37 -2.07
N PHE A 66 6.63 -11.92 -2.74
CA PHE A 66 7.06 -10.52 -2.76
C PHE A 66 7.07 -10.06 -4.21
N LEU A 67 6.07 -9.25 -4.57
CA LEU A 67 6.01 -8.55 -5.83
C LEU A 67 6.35 -7.09 -5.58
N ALA A 68 7.37 -6.57 -6.25
CA ALA A 68 7.80 -5.20 -6.02
C ALA A 68 8.16 -4.48 -7.31
N GLY A 69 7.39 -3.44 -7.63
CA GLY A 69 7.91 -2.27 -8.33
C GLY A 69 6.86 -1.40 -9.00
N LYS A 70 7.28 -0.69 -10.05
CA LYS A 70 6.55 0.48 -10.55
C LYS A 70 5.19 0.10 -11.13
N ASP A 71 4.14 0.45 -10.40
CA ASP A 71 2.78 0.40 -10.91
C ASP A 71 2.65 1.35 -12.12
N ARG A 72 2.34 0.77 -13.28
CA ARG A 72 2.11 1.49 -14.54
C ARG A 72 0.66 1.37 -14.99
N ARG A 73 -0.21 0.74 -14.19
CA ARG A 73 -1.64 0.69 -14.46
C ARG A 73 -2.18 2.10 -14.26
N ARG A 74 -2.86 2.65 -15.27
CA ARG A 74 -3.60 3.91 -15.09
C ARG A 74 -4.72 3.65 -14.08
N LEU A 75 -4.76 4.51 -13.07
CA LEU A 75 -5.66 4.57 -11.90
C LEU A 75 -5.29 3.65 -10.73
N PRO A 76 -4.66 4.20 -9.67
CA PRO A 76 -5.00 3.76 -8.34
C PRO A 76 -6.45 4.19 -8.10
N ARG A 77 -7.35 3.20 -7.96
CA ARG A 77 -8.69 3.42 -7.40
C ARG A 77 -8.69 3.42 -5.87
N ASP A 78 -7.51 3.46 -5.25
CA ASP A 78 -7.33 3.85 -3.87
C ASP A 78 -7.35 5.39 -3.78
N LYS A 79 -8.52 5.96 -4.03
CA LYS A 79 -8.83 7.24 -3.41
C LYS A 79 -9.22 6.89 -1.99
N PHE A 80 -8.29 7.06 -1.03
CA PHE A 80 -8.67 7.31 0.36
C PHE A 80 -9.82 8.32 0.30
N SER A 81 -11.02 7.88 0.63
CA SER A 81 -12.17 8.75 0.48
C SER A 81 -12.03 9.81 1.56
N LEU A 82 -12.11 11.10 1.22
CA LEU A 82 -12.06 12.17 2.23
C LEU A 82 -13.10 11.92 3.35
N SER A 83 -14.19 11.22 3.01
CA SER A 83 -15.16 10.68 3.94
C SER A 83 -14.58 9.71 4.97
N GLU A 84 -13.76 8.73 4.59
CA GLU A 84 -13.12 7.80 5.55
C GLU A 84 -12.21 8.54 6.53
N TYR A 85 -11.44 9.52 6.05
CA TYR A 85 -10.58 10.34 6.90
C TYR A 85 -11.40 11.21 7.86
N LEU A 86 -12.47 11.85 7.37
CA LEU A 86 -13.36 12.65 8.19
C LEU A 86 -14.07 11.82 9.27
N VAL A 87 -14.52 10.61 8.94
CA VAL A 87 -15.13 9.69 9.91
C VAL A 87 -14.12 9.32 11.00
N LEU A 88 -12.87 9.00 10.64
CA LEU A 88 -11.83 8.71 11.62
C LEU A 88 -11.59 9.90 12.57
N VAL A 89 -11.46 11.12 12.03
CA VAL A 89 -11.28 12.33 12.83
C VAL A 89 -12.45 12.57 13.77
N MET A 90 -13.68 12.40 13.30
CA MET A 90 -14.90 12.56 14.13
C MET A 90 -14.95 11.54 15.28
N VAL A 91 -14.60 10.28 15.02
CA VAL A 91 -14.56 9.24 16.05
C VAL A 91 -13.49 9.56 17.10
N VAL A 92 -12.31 9.99 16.68
CA VAL A 92 -11.24 10.38 17.62
C VAL A 92 -11.65 11.57 18.48
N LEU A 93 -12.25 12.61 17.88
CA LEU A 93 -12.74 13.78 18.61
C LEU A 93 -13.84 13.42 19.62
N LEU A 94 -14.74 12.50 19.25
CA LEU A 94 -15.79 12.01 20.17
C LEU A 94 -15.19 11.27 21.36
N ILE A 95 -14.19 10.41 21.14
CA ILE A 95 -13.53 9.68 22.22
C ILE A 95 -12.81 10.66 23.16
N LEU A 96 -12.10 11.65 22.60
CA LEU A 96 -11.39 12.67 23.39
C LEU A 96 -12.36 13.55 24.20
N SER A 97 -13.50 13.95 23.62
CA SER A 97 -14.49 14.74 24.33
C SER A 97 -15.15 13.96 25.46
N MET A 98 -15.48 12.68 25.25
CA MET A 98 -16.00 11.80 26.29
C MET A 98 -14.99 11.55 27.42
N ALA A 99 -13.71 11.36 27.08
CA ALA A 99 -12.64 11.22 28.05
C ALA A 99 -12.47 12.51 28.88
N SER A 100 -12.46 13.68 28.23
CA SER A 100 -12.36 14.98 28.89
C SER A 100 -13.53 15.24 29.84
N LEU A 101 -14.77 14.95 29.39
CA LEU A 101 -15.97 15.07 30.22
C LEU A 101 -15.94 14.12 31.41
N SER A 102 -15.42 12.91 31.22
CA SER A 102 -15.25 11.94 32.32
C SER A 102 -14.26 12.44 33.36
N VAL A 103 -13.11 12.98 32.94
CA VAL A 103 -12.11 13.58 33.83
C VAL A 103 -12.69 14.80 34.55
N LEU A 104 -13.44 15.65 33.84
CA LEU A 104 -14.12 16.80 34.44
C LEU A 104 -15.15 16.37 35.48
N ALA A 105 -15.96 15.35 35.20
CA ALA A 105 -16.95 14.81 36.13
C ALA A 105 -16.26 14.24 37.38
N LEU A 106 -15.16 13.48 37.22
CA LEU A 106 -14.37 12.98 38.34
C LEU A 106 -13.73 14.12 39.15
N TYR A 107 -13.26 15.18 38.49
CA TYR A 107 -12.73 16.37 39.15
C TYR A 107 -13.80 17.09 39.98
N LEU A 108 -14.99 17.31 39.41
CA LEU A 108 -16.10 17.95 40.11
C LEU A 108 -16.59 17.10 41.29
N LEU A 109 -16.69 15.78 41.11
CA LEU A 109 -17.04 14.84 42.18
C LEU A 109 -15.99 14.89 43.31
N LYS A 110 -14.70 14.87 42.96
CA LYS A 110 -13.59 15.05 43.92
C LYS A 110 -13.74 16.39 44.66
N SER A 111 -14.03 17.47 43.96
CA SER A 111 -14.20 18.82 44.53
C SER A 111 -15.43 18.94 45.43
N ALA A 112 -16.51 18.21 45.14
CA ALA A 112 -17.74 18.22 45.93
C ALA A 112 -17.62 17.40 47.24
N VAL A 113 -16.80 16.34 47.24
CA VAL A 113 -16.55 15.50 48.43
C VAL A 113 -15.60 16.17 49.43
N GLY A 114 -14.97 17.29 49.07
CA GLY A 114 -14.11 18.07 49.99
C GLY A 114 -12.74 17.44 50.27
N ILE A 115 -12.28 16.50 49.43
CA ILE A 115 -10.94 15.91 49.54
C ILE A 115 -9.96 16.77 48.74
N ASP A 116 -9.38 17.77 49.40
CA ASP A 116 -8.29 18.59 48.87
C ASP A 116 -6.97 17.83 48.86
N ILE A 117 -6.70 17.11 47.76
CA ILE A 117 -5.41 16.44 47.51
C ILE A 117 -4.28 17.45 47.24
N PHE A 118 -4.62 18.69 46.87
CA PHE A 118 -3.69 19.81 46.71
C PHE A 118 -4.22 21.00 47.49
N GLN A 119 -3.51 21.40 48.55
CA GLN A 119 -3.99 22.43 49.48
C GLN A 119 -4.02 23.85 48.87
N ASP A 120 -3.34 24.10 47.75
CA ASP A 120 -3.15 25.44 47.20
C ASP A 120 -3.41 25.58 45.69
N PHE A 121 -4.02 24.59 45.02
CA PHE A 121 -4.29 24.70 43.58
C PHE A 121 -5.63 24.08 43.18
N SER A 122 -6.61 24.95 42.89
CA SER A 122 -7.88 24.60 42.27
C SER A 122 -8.05 25.41 40.97
N PHE A 123 -8.60 24.79 39.92
CA PHE A 123 -8.79 25.44 38.62
C PHE A 123 -9.94 26.48 38.60
N GLY A 124 -10.61 26.75 39.73
CA GLY A 124 -11.72 27.71 39.84
C GLY A 124 -13.04 27.31 39.14
N ILE A 125 -13.05 26.19 38.39
CA ILE A 125 -14.21 25.70 37.63
C ILE A 125 -15.41 25.38 38.54
N TRP A 126 -15.16 24.89 39.76
CA TRP A 126 -16.22 24.57 40.73
C TRP A 126 -16.91 25.81 41.29
N ASP A 127 -16.16 26.88 41.55
CA ASP A 127 -16.74 28.13 42.04
C ASP A 127 -17.54 28.84 40.95
N TRP A 128 -17.07 28.79 39.70
CA TRP A 128 -17.85 29.23 38.55
C TRP A 128 -19.17 28.43 38.42
N PHE A 129 -19.13 27.10 38.55
CA PHE A 129 -20.32 26.26 38.50
C PHE A 129 -21.32 26.56 39.64
N LYS A 130 -20.85 26.77 40.87
CA LYS A 130 -21.72 27.17 42.00
C LYS A 130 -22.27 28.59 41.87
N SER A 131 -21.63 29.45 41.06
CA SER A 131 -22.07 30.83 40.83
C SER A 131 -23.09 30.98 39.71
N LEU A 132 -23.31 29.91 38.93
CA LEU A 132 -24.35 29.81 37.91
C LEU A 132 -25.69 29.41 38.54
#